data_AF-A0A7X9ABV1-F1
#
_entry.id   AF-A0A7X9ABV1-F1
#
_cell.length_a   1.000
_cell.length_b   1.000
_cell.length_c   1.000
_cell.angle_alpha   90.00
_cell.angle_beta   90.00
_cell.angle_gamma   90.00
#
_symmetry.space_group_name_H-M   'P 1'
#
loop_
_entity.id
_entity.type
_entity.pdbx_description
1 polymer ?
#
loop_
_entity_poly.entity_id
_entity_poly.type
_entity_poly.pdbx_seq_one_letter_code
_entity_poly.pdbx_strand_id
1 'polypeptide(L)' 'MTVHEQIAMQYEAYLAENAKFTEKGVKASAARARKALAEIAKLCKERRKEIQEEKDQ' A
#
# COMPACT_ATOMS: atom_id res chain seq x y z
N MET A 1 -12.30 -5.10 7.33
CA MET A 1 -10.94 -4.56 7.21
C MET A 1 -11.03 -3.07 7.05
N THR A 2 -10.46 -2.28 7.95
CA THR A 2 -10.44 -0.81 7.88
C THR A 2 -9.48 -0.32 6.80
N VAL A 3 -9.60 0.93 6.36
CA VAL A 3 -8.64 1.53 5.41
C VAL A 3 -7.21 1.50 5.98
N HIS A 4 -7.07 1.67 7.30
CA HIS A 4 -5.78 1.54 7.98
C HIS A 4 -5.19 0.13 7.83
N GLU A 5 -5.98 -0.92 8.09
CA GLU A 5 -5.54 -2.31 7.92
C GLU A 5 -5.20 -2.62 6.46
N GLN A 6 -5.95 -2.05 5.51
CA GLN A 6 -5.66 -2.19 4.07
C GLN A 6 -4.32 -1.56 3.69
N ILE A 7 -4.01 -0.37 4.22
CA ILE A 7 -2.71 0.29 4.00
C ILE A 7 -1.58 -0.59 4.54
N ALA A 8 -1.70 -1.09 5.77
CA ALA A 8 -0.70 -1.94 6.39
C ALA A 8 -0.45 -3.22 5.56
N MET A 9 -1.51 -3.90 5.13
CA MET A 9 -1.39 -5.09 4.29
C MET A 9 -0.72 -4.82 2.95
N GLN A 10 -1.07 -3.72 2.27
CA GLN A 10 -0.42 -3.38 1.00
C GLN A 10 1.03 -2.97 1.18
N TYR A 11 1.38 -2.36 2.31
CA TYR A 11 2.76 -2.02 2.64
C TYR A 11 3.62 -3.26 2.82
N GLU A 12 3.14 -4.27 3.57
CA GLU A 12 3.83 -5.56 3.70
C GLU A 12 3.99 -6.27 2.34
N ALA A 13 2.95 -6.24 1.50
CA ALA A 13 3.02 -6.79 0.15
C ALA A 13 4.07 -6.06 -0.71
N TYR A 14 4.15 -4.74 -0.60
CA TYR A 14 5.20 -3.95 -1.25
C TYR A 14 6.59 -4.37 -0.77
N LEU A 15 6.83 -4.46 0.54
CA LEU A 15 8.14 -4.83 1.08
C LEU A 15 8.57 -6.22 0.58
N ALA A 16 7.66 -7.20 0.64
CA ALA A 16 7.94 -8.56 0.19
C ALA A 16 8.25 -8.64 -1.31
N GLU A 17 7.48 -7.96 -2.16
CA GLU A 17 7.72 -7.95 -3.61
C GLU A 17 8.95 -7.11 -3.97
N ASN A 18 9.21 -6.00 -3.26
CA ASN A 18 10.41 -5.20 -3.47
C ASN A 18 11.66 -6.01 -3.14
N ALA A 19 11.69 -6.73 -2.01
CA ALA A 19 12.81 -7.61 -1.66
C ALA A 19 13.05 -8.69 -2.74
N LYS A 20 11.98 -9.36 -3.23
CA LYS A 20 12.09 -10.32 -4.34
C LYS A 20 12.64 -9.68 -5.62
N PHE A 21 12.31 -8.43 -5.88
CA PHE A 21 12.82 -7.71 -7.04
C PHE A 21 14.29 -7.28 -6.87
N THR A 22 14.64 -6.63 -5.75
CA THR A 22 15.96 -6.03 -5.52
C THR A 22 17.03 -7.04 -5.15
N GLU A 23 16.69 -8.06 -4.37
CA GLU A 23 17.66 -9.06 -3.91
C GLU A 23 17.76 -10.26 -4.87
N LYS A 24 16.61 -10.70 -5.41
CA LYS A 24 16.53 -11.91 -6.24
C LYS A 24 16.35 -11.63 -7.74
N GLY A 25 16.20 -10.37 -8.14
CA GLY A 25 16.05 -9.99 -9.55
C GLY A 25 14.74 -10.45 -10.20
N VAL A 26 13.71 -10.81 -9.42
CA VAL A 26 12.44 -11.33 -9.95
C VAL A 26 11.67 -10.21 -10.63
N LYS A 27 11.77 -10.12 -11.97
CA LYS A 27 11.17 -9.04 -12.77
C LYS A 27 9.65 -8.90 -12.60
N ALA A 28 8.93 -10.01 -12.41
CA ALA A 28 7.49 -9.99 -12.16
C ALA A 28 7.13 -9.25 -10.85
N SER A 29 7.99 -9.33 -9.84
CA SER A 29 7.79 -8.65 -8.56
C SER A 29 7.88 -7.12 -8.68
N ALA A 30 8.60 -6.59 -9.66
CA ALA A 30 8.62 -5.15 -9.94
C ALA A 30 7.24 -4.60 -10.34
N ALA A 31 6.45 -5.37 -11.11
CA ALA A 31 5.09 -4.98 -11.47
C ALA A 31 4.16 -5.03 -10.25
N ARG A 32 4.31 -6.05 -9.39
CA ARG A 32 3.50 -6.20 -8.18
C ARG A 32 3.82 -5.14 -7.11
N ALA A 33 5.10 -4.82 -6.89
CA ALA A 33 5.52 -3.76 -5.99
C ALA A 33 4.93 -2.41 -6.42
N ARG A 34 4.99 -2.07 -7.72
CA ARG A 34 4.36 -0.85 -8.25
C ARG A 34 2.85 -0.82 -8.05
N LYS A 35 2.17 -1.97 -8.25
CA LYS A 35 0.73 -2.08 -8.02
C LYS A 35 0.37 -1.86 -6.55
N ALA A 36 1.13 -2.45 -5.62
CA ALA A 36 0.92 -2.25 -4.18
C ALA A 36 1.09 -0.77 -3.79
N LEU A 37 2.14 -0.09 -4.29
CA LEU A 37 2.34 1.34 -4.08
C LEU A 37 1.20 2.21 -4.62
N ALA A 38 0.66 1.87 -5.80
CA ALA A 38 -0.49 2.58 -6.37
C ALA A 38 -1.74 2.43 -5.49
N GLU A 39 -2.00 1.24 -4.95
CA GLU A 39 -3.13 1.00 -4.05
C GLU A 39 -2.93 1.75 -2.72
N ILE A 40 -1.72 1.74 -2.13
CA ILE A 40 -1.39 2.53 -0.94
C ILE A 40 -1.71 4.01 -1.17
N ALA A 41 -1.32 4.57 -2.31
CA ALA A 41 -1.57 5.98 -2.62
C ALA A 41 -3.08 6.31 -2.68
N LYS A 42 -3.90 5.38 -3.17
CA LYS A 42 -5.36 5.51 -3.18
C LYS A 42 -5.92 5.43 -1.76
N LEU A 43 -5.56 4.41 -1.00
CA LEU A 43 -6.02 4.20 0.37
C LEU A 43 -5.61 5.34 1.30
N CYS A 44 -4.41 5.91 1.13
CA CYS A 44 -3.98 7.09 1.89
C CYS A 44 -4.89 8.31 1.65
N LYS A 45 -5.43 8.50 0.43
CA LYS A 45 -6.39 9.57 0.17
C LYS A 45 -7.71 9.32 0.89
N GLU A 46 -8.15 8.07 0.93
CA GLU A 46 -9.36 7.66 1.62
C GLU A 46 -9.23 7.82 3.13
N ARG A 47 -8.15 7.32 3.75
CA ARG A 47 -7.90 7.48 5.18
C ARG A 47 -7.79 8.94 5.59
N ARG A 48 -7.22 9.80 4.74
CA ARG A 48 -7.18 11.25 4.99
C ARG A 48 -8.56 11.89 5.01
N LYS A 49 -9.50 11.42 4.19
CA LYS A 49 -10.90 11.88 4.22
C LYS A 49 -11.59 11.41 5.49
N GLU A 50 -11.45 10.13 5.85
CA GLU A 50 -12.01 9.58 7.10
C GLU A 50 -11.55 10.38 8.31
N ILE A 51 -10.25 10.68 8.41
CA ILE A 51 -9.70 11.49 9.52
C ILE A 51 -10.30 12.90 9.53
N GLN A 52 -10.50 13.51 8.36
CA GLN A 52 -11.09 14.85 8.29
C GLN A 52 -12.56 14.84 8.73
N GLU A 53 -13.32 13.83 8.31
CA GLU A 53 -14.72 13.63 8.71
C GLU A 53 -14.83 13.34 10.22
N GLU A 54 -13.95 12.49 10.78
CA GLU A 54 -13.87 12.22 12.22
C GLU A 54 -13.57 13.48 13.05
N LYS A 55 -12.75 14.39 12.53
CA LYS A 55 -12.39 15.66 13.21
C LYS A 55 -13.52 16.70 13.15
N ASP A 56 -14.33 16.68 12.08
CA ASP A 56 -15.40 17.64 11.86
C ASP A 56 -16.74 17.21 12.52
N GLN A 57 -16.76 16.03 13.15
CA GLN A 57 -17.83 15.56 14.05
C GLN A 57 -17.62 16.03 15.50
#